data_AF-A0AAE9DDN2-F1
#
_entry.id   AF-A0AAE9DDN2-F1
#
_cell.length_a   1.000
_cell.length_b   1.000
_cell.length_c   1.000
_cell.angle_alpha   90.00
_cell.angle_beta   90.00
_cell.angle_gamma   90.00
#
_symmetry.space_group_name_H-M   'P 1'
#
loop_
_entity.id
_entity.type
_entity.pdbx_description
1 polymer ?
#
loop_
_entity_poly.entity_id
_entity_poly.type
_entity_poly.pdbx_seq_one_letter_code
_entity_poly.pdbx_strand_id
1 'polypeptide(L)'
;MHMLLLLLLVPCLTFISADDCTDCVNSGRLWCLQTSQCGGTTLACNTSITVPLNCPSLPRFAYNDEFMRTEIMVLTTAAQNENPQLCFDNQMPTMKLYKVTTVNCSTNYTDVTCVGYTECTWTGSDQPAIKWSYGVWS
;
A
#
# COMPACT_ATOMS: atom_id res chain seq x y z
N MET A 1 -3.93 58.76 -17.69
CA MET A 1 -4.59 58.02 -16.59
C MET A 1 -5.09 56.63 -17.03
N HIS A 2 -4.22 55.79 -17.59
CA HIS A 2 -4.57 54.40 -17.97
C HIS A 2 -3.61 53.35 -17.37
N MET A 3 -2.57 53.79 -16.65
CA MET A 3 -1.54 52.89 -16.10
C MET A 3 -1.78 52.51 -14.62
N LEU A 4 -2.67 53.21 -13.92
CA LEU A 4 -2.97 52.90 -12.50
C LEU A 4 -4.07 51.85 -12.30
N LEU A 5 -4.87 51.55 -13.33
CA LEU A 5 -5.99 50.60 -13.21
C LEU A 5 -5.55 49.13 -13.29
N LEU A 6 -4.37 48.86 -13.85
CA LEU A 6 -3.83 47.50 -14.00
C LEU A 6 -3.12 46.95 -12.74
N LEU A 7 -2.78 47.81 -11.78
CA LEU A 7 -2.06 47.43 -10.55
C LEU A 7 -2.96 46.92 -9.40
N LEU A 8 -4.28 47.04 -9.52
CA LEU A 8 -5.25 46.61 -8.50
C LEU A 8 -5.83 45.20 -8.72
N LEU A 9 -5.51 44.54 -9.85
CA LEU A 9 -6.00 43.19 -10.17
C LEU A 9 -5.07 42.06 -9.70
N VAL A 10 -3.94 42.37 -9.04
CA VAL A 10 -2.86 41.43 -8.75
C VAL A 10 -2.88 40.73 -7.35
N PRO A 11 -3.80 40.94 -6.39
CA PRO A 11 -3.78 40.12 -5.18
C PRO A 11 -4.64 38.85 -5.26
N CYS A 12 -5.35 38.58 -6.37
CA CYS A 12 -6.31 37.46 -6.47
C CYS A 12 -5.74 36.23 -7.21
N LEU A 13 -4.47 35.92 -7.02
CA LEU A 13 -3.88 34.64 -7.42
C LEU A 13 -3.09 34.07 -6.25
N THR A 14 -3.72 33.98 -5.08
CA THR A 14 -3.28 33.02 -4.07
C THR A 14 -3.57 31.64 -4.64
N PHE A 15 -2.52 30.95 -5.09
CA PHE A 15 -2.56 29.54 -5.40
C PHE A 15 -3.10 28.79 -4.19
N ILE A 16 -4.38 28.41 -4.21
CA ILE A 16 -4.90 27.43 -3.26
C ILE A 16 -4.30 26.10 -3.75
N SER A 17 -3.15 25.73 -3.21
CA SER A 17 -2.69 24.35 -3.34
C SER A 17 -3.67 23.51 -2.53
N ALA A 18 -4.52 22.74 -3.22
CA ALA A 18 -5.20 21.65 -2.56
C ALA A 18 -4.11 20.67 -2.12
N ASP A 19 -3.91 20.52 -0.80
CA ASP A 19 -3.02 19.48 -0.28
C ASP A 19 -3.59 18.12 -0.74
N ASP A 20 -2.74 17.24 -1.25
CA ASP A 20 -3.10 15.83 -1.44
C ASP A 20 -2.94 15.08 -0.10
N CYS A 21 -3.73 14.00 0.09
CA CYS A 21 -3.73 13.23 1.34
C CYS A 21 -2.33 12.80 1.78
N THR A 22 -1.52 12.29 0.84
CA THR A 22 -0.19 11.77 1.15
C THR A 22 0.72 12.86 1.71
N ASP A 23 0.71 14.04 1.10
CA ASP A 23 1.54 15.17 1.52
C ASP A 23 1.06 15.74 2.86
N CYS A 24 -0.25 15.83 3.04
CA CYS A 24 -0.87 16.19 4.31
C CYS A 24 -0.37 15.28 5.45
N VAL A 25 -0.48 13.97 5.27
CA VAL A 25 -0.14 13.01 6.32
C VAL A 25 1.37 12.93 6.55
N ASN A 26 2.18 13.01 5.49
CA ASN A 26 3.64 13.08 5.61
C ASN A 26 4.11 14.32 6.37
N SER A 27 3.32 15.41 6.35
CA SER A 27 3.57 16.61 7.15
C SER A 27 3.12 16.50 8.62
N GLY A 28 2.65 15.32 9.05
CA GLY A 28 2.15 15.07 10.41
C GLY A 28 0.75 15.64 10.66
N ARG A 29 0.04 16.03 9.60
CA ARG A 29 -1.34 16.53 9.68
C ARG A 29 -2.35 15.40 9.44
N LEU A 30 -3.60 15.67 9.76
CA LEU A 30 -4.72 14.76 9.60
C LEU A 30 -5.46 15.08 8.30
N TRP A 31 -5.72 14.05 7.50
CA TRP A 31 -6.56 14.17 6.30
C TRP A 31 -8.00 13.76 6.61
N CYS A 32 -8.97 14.58 6.23
CA CYS A 32 -10.37 14.25 6.38
C CYS A 32 -10.99 13.74 5.10
N LEU A 33 -11.51 12.51 5.13
CA LEU A 33 -12.01 11.83 3.94
C LEU A 33 -13.30 12.46 3.40
N GLN A 34 -14.19 12.92 4.28
CA GLN A 34 -15.49 13.48 3.89
C GLN A 34 -15.36 14.79 3.14
N THR A 35 -14.42 15.63 3.56
CA THR A 35 -14.26 16.99 3.04
C THR A 35 -13.09 17.11 2.08
N SER A 36 -12.26 16.07 1.94
CA SER A 36 -11.00 16.09 1.20
C SER A 36 -10.13 17.28 1.63
N GLN A 37 -10.00 17.48 2.94
CA GLN A 37 -9.26 18.59 3.52
C GLN A 37 -8.17 18.09 4.46
N CYS A 38 -7.02 18.76 4.37
CA CYS A 38 -5.94 18.62 5.32
C CYS A 38 -6.15 19.56 6.51
N GLY A 39 -5.94 19.07 7.73
CA GLY A 39 -6.05 19.90 8.93
C GLY A 39 -5.25 19.38 10.11
N GLY A 40 -5.24 20.16 11.20
CA GLY A 40 -4.66 19.75 12.47
C GLY A 40 -5.58 18.83 13.27
N THR A 41 -5.18 18.52 14.51
CA THR A 41 -5.93 17.68 15.45
C THR A 41 -7.29 18.25 15.86
N THR A 42 -7.57 19.50 15.53
CA THR A 42 -8.84 20.20 15.83
C THR A 42 -9.84 20.13 14.67
N LEU A 43 -9.50 19.53 13.54
CA LEU A 43 -10.41 19.37 12.42
C LEU A 43 -11.50 18.35 12.79
N ALA A 44 -12.76 18.79 12.81
CA ALA A 44 -13.90 17.90 13.00
C ALA A 44 -14.00 16.95 11.81
N CYS A 45 -13.62 15.69 12.02
CA CYS A 45 -13.63 14.67 10.99
C CYS A 45 -14.11 13.32 11.52
N ASN A 46 -15.12 12.75 10.90
CA ASN A 46 -15.61 11.42 11.29
C ASN A 46 -14.67 10.31 10.82
N THR A 47 -14.00 10.48 9.68
CA THR A 47 -13.07 9.49 9.13
C THR A 47 -11.76 10.16 8.77
N SER A 48 -10.84 10.13 9.73
CA SER A 48 -9.52 10.71 9.59
C SER A 48 -8.48 9.70 9.13
N ILE A 49 -7.60 10.15 8.23
CA ILE A 49 -6.41 9.41 7.83
C ILE A 49 -5.19 10.11 8.43
N THR A 50 -4.40 9.34 9.19
CA THR A 50 -3.14 9.77 9.83
C THR A 50 -1.95 8.91 9.43
N VAL A 51 -2.18 7.91 8.58
CA VAL A 51 -1.15 6.99 8.06
C VAL A 51 -1.17 7.08 6.52
N PRO A 52 -0.02 7.35 5.85
CA PRO A 52 0.01 7.54 4.40
C PRO A 52 -0.52 6.33 3.60
N LEU A 53 -0.36 5.11 4.15
CA LEU A 53 -0.87 3.88 3.54
C LEU A 53 -2.39 3.91 3.32
N ASN A 54 -3.14 4.65 4.16
CA ASN A 54 -4.60 4.73 4.08
C ASN A 54 -5.07 5.88 3.18
N CYS A 55 -4.15 6.65 2.57
CA CYS A 55 -4.53 7.71 1.66
C CYS A 55 -5.15 7.15 0.38
N PRO A 56 -6.24 7.76 -0.13
CA PRO A 56 -6.80 7.38 -1.42
C PRO A 56 -5.73 7.52 -2.50
N SER A 57 -5.42 6.42 -3.17
CA SER A 57 -4.59 6.43 -4.36
C SER A 57 -5.39 5.89 -5.53
N LEU A 58 -5.30 6.54 -6.68
CA LEU A 58 -5.70 5.88 -7.92
C LEU A 58 -4.87 4.60 -8.07
N PRO A 59 -5.48 3.49 -8.51
CA PRO A 59 -4.72 2.28 -8.80
C PRO A 59 -3.63 2.63 -9.82
N ARG A 60 -2.37 2.50 -9.41
CA ARG A 60 -1.21 2.83 -10.26
C ARG A 60 -1.10 1.92 -11.47
N PHE A 61 -1.69 0.73 -11.38
CA PHE A 61 -1.69 -0.28 -12.42
C PHE A 61 -3.12 -0.76 -12.62
N ALA A 62 -3.53 -0.89 -13.88
CA ALA A 62 -4.79 -1.55 -14.20
C ALA A 62 -4.74 -3.00 -13.71
N TYR A 63 -5.88 -3.52 -13.27
CA TYR A 63 -6.03 -4.94 -13.01
C TYR A 63 -5.66 -5.71 -14.30
N ASN A 64 -4.73 -6.64 -14.18
CA ASN A 64 -4.25 -7.46 -15.29
C ASN A 64 -4.51 -8.93 -14.93
N ASP A 65 -5.42 -9.57 -15.68
CA ASP A 65 -5.81 -10.96 -15.45
C ASP A 65 -4.64 -11.94 -15.55
N GLU A 66 -3.70 -11.70 -16.45
CA GLU A 66 -2.51 -12.54 -16.59
C GLU A 66 -1.65 -12.43 -15.34
N PHE A 67 -1.30 -11.22 -14.91
CA PHE A 67 -0.55 -10.99 -13.66
C PHE A 67 -1.25 -11.62 -12.44
N MET A 68 -2.57 -11.49 -12.36
CA MET A 68 -3.34 -12.06 -11.25
C MET A 68 -3.31 -13.58 -11.25
N ARG A 69 -3.38 -14.22 -12.42
CA ARG A 69 -3.37 -15.69 -12.54
C ARG A 69 -1.98 -16.28 -12.43
N THR A 70 -0.95 -15.62 -12.94
CA THR A 70 0.41 -16.18 -13.00
C THR A 70 1.25 -15.80 -11.79
N GLU A 71 0.96 -14.69 -11.12
CA GLU A 71 1.72 -14.26 -9.94
C GLU A 71 0.86 -14.30 -8.67
N ILE A 72 -0.21 -13.51 -8.61
CA ILE A 72 -0.95 -13.31 -7.35
C ILE A 72 -1.61 -14.61 -6.89
N MET A 73 -2.25 -15.36 -7.80
CA MET A 73 -2.89 -16.63 -7.47
C MET A 73 -1.87 -17.67 -6.98
N VAL A 74 -0.68 -17.74 -7.61
CA VAL A 74 0.39 -18.65 -7.21
C VAL A 74 0.89 -18.29 -5.81
N LEU A 75 1.14 -17.02 -5.54
CA LEU A 75 1.54 -16.53 -4.21
C LEU A 75 0.46 -16.84 -3.16
N THR A 76 -0.81 -16.54 -3.42
CA THR A 76 -1.88 -16.85 -2.46
C THR A 76 -2.04 -18.36 -2.21
N THR A 77 -1.82 -19.19 -3.24
CA THR A 77 -1.90 -20.65 -3.11
C THR A 77 -0.71 -21.21 -2.35
N ALA A 78 0.50 -20.69 -2.61
CA ALA A 78 1.70 -21.06 -1.89
C ALA A 78 1.58 -20.74 -0.39
N ALA A 79 0.78 -19.74 -0.01
CA ALA A 79 0.56 -19.37 1.38
C ALA A 79 -0.26 -20.38 2.17
N GLN A 80 -1.00 -21.22 1.46
CA GLN A 80 -1.80 -22.30 2.01
C GLN A 80 -1.11 -23.66 1.85
N ASN A 81 0.17 -23.68 1.45
CA ASN A 81 0.96 -24.91 1.33
C ASN A 81 2.08 -24.98 2.38
N GLU A 82 2.28 -26.15 3.02
CA GLU A 82 3.29 -26.33 4.09
C GLU A 82 4.71 -26.21 3.50
N ASN A 83 4.81 -26.42 2.19
CA ASN A 83 6.01 -26.24 1.41
C ASN A 83 5.74 -25.24 0.26
N PRO A 84 5.76 -23.92 0.54
CA PRO A 84 5.56 -22.88 -0.48
C PRO A 84 6.57 -22.98 -1.63
N GLN A 85 7.79 -23.47 -1.36
CA GLN A 85 8.83 -23.61 -2.37
C GLN A 85 8.45 -24.61 -3.47
N LEU A 86 7.68 -25.66 -3.15
CA LEU A 86 7.17 -26.60 -4.15
C LEU A 86 6.22 -25.91 -5.14
N CYS A 87 5.38 -24.98 -4.68
CA CYS A 87 4.53 -24.19 -5.57
C CYS A 87 5.37 -23.32 -6.50
N PHE A 88 6.42 -22.69 -5.97
CA PHE A 88 7.33 -21.86 -6.78
C PHE A 88 8.11 -22.66 -7.80
N ASP A 89 8.68 -23.80 -7.43
CA ASP A 89 9.46 -24.60 -8.37
C ASP A 89 8.59 -25.06 -9.57
N ASN A 90 7.28 -25.23 -9.38
CA ASN A 90 6.35 -25.63 -10.43
C ASN A 90 5.78 -24.46 -11.25
N GLN A 91 5.48 -23.32 -10.63
CA GLN A 91 4.71 -22.22 -11.26
C GLN A 91 5.51 -20.92 -11.43
N MET A 92 6.53 -20.69 -10.59
CA MET A 92 7.38 -19.49 -10.60
C MET A 92 8.85 -19.87 -10.28
N PRO A 93 9.54 -20.59 -11.17
CA PRO A 93 10.81 -21.26 -10.85
C PRO A 93 11.98 -20.30 -10.50
N THR A 94 11.85 -19.03 -10.85
CA THR A 94 12.79 -17.95 -10.50
C THR A 94 12.58 -17.40 -9.09
N MET A 95 11.45 -17.71 -8.45
CA MET A 95 11.12 -17.30 -7.09
C MET A 95 11.74 -18.25 -6.07
N LYS A 96 12.38 -17.69 -5.04
CA LYS A 96 12.95 -18.46 -3.94
C LYS A 96 12.47 -17.93 -2.60
N LEU A 97 12.09 -18.87 -1.74
CA LEU A 97 11.72 -18.62 -0.36
C LEU A 97 12.95 -18.13 0.40
N TYR A 98 12.83 -16.95 1.00
CA TYR A 98 13.88 -16.33 1.81
C TYR A 98 13.67 -16.62 3.29
N LYS A 99 12.44 -16.49 3.79
CA LYS A 99 12.10 -16.70 5.20
C LYS A 99 10.67 -17.18 5.35
N VAL A 100 10.45 -18.08 6.31
CA VAL A 100 9.12 -18.44 6.80
C VAL A 100 9.01 -17.98 8.24
N THR A 101 7.87 -17.40 8.59
CA THR A 101 7.55 -16.92 9.93
C THR A 101 6.22 -17.51 10.35
N THR A 102 6.24 -18.27 11.43
CA THR A 102 5.03 -18.85 12.03
C THR A 102 4.77 -18.15 13.36
N VAL A 103 3.55 -17.66 13.54
CA VAL A 103 3.11 -17.01 14.77
C VAL A 103 1.78 -17.59 15.23
N ASN A 104 1.52 -17.59 16.53
CA ASN A 104 0.16 -17.80 17.00
C ASN A 104 -0.65 -16.54 16.66
N CYS A 105 -1.78 -16.72 15.99
CA CYS A 105 -2.67 -15.61 15.58
C CYS A 105 -4.04 -15.64 16.24
N SER A 106 -4.20 -16.43 17.31
CA SER A 106 -5.42 -16.46 18.12
C SER A 106 -5.12 -16.09 19.56
N THR A 107 -5.90 -15.15 20.10
CA THR A 107 -5.83 -14.84 21.54
C THR A 107 -6.53 -15.89 22.40
N ASN A 108 -7.34 -16.77 21.79
CA ASN A 108 -8.19 -17.73 22.50
C ASN A 108 -7.71 -19.18 22.38
N TYR A 109 -6.88 -19.49 21.38
CA TYR A 109 -6.49 -20.85 21.02
C TYR A 109 -4.98 -20.93 20.79
N THR A 110 -4.30 -21.86 21.47
CA THR A 110 -2.84 -21.99 21.40
C THR A 110 -2.34 -22.71 20.14
N ASP A 111 -3.23 -23.44 19.48
CA ASP A 111 -3.00 -24.29 18.31
C ASP A 111 -3.28 -23.59 16.97
N VAL A 112 -3.88 -22.40 16.98
CA VAL A 112 -4.12 -21.64 15.74
C VAL A 112 -2.86 -20.86 15.36
N THR A 113 -2.26 -21.24 14.23
CA THR A 113 -1.04 -20.61 13.72
C THR A 113 -1.27 -19.92 12.38
N CYS A 114 -0.63 -18.77 12.23
CA CYS A 114 -0.55 -18.06 10.97
C CYS A 114 0.88 -18.15 10.47
N VAL A 115 1.01 -18.43 9.17
CA VAL A 115 2.30 -18.55 8.51
C VAL A 115 2.39 -17.44 7.49
N GLY A 116 3.42 -16.62 7.63
CA GLY A 116 3.84 -15.65 6.64
C GLY A 116 5.19 -16.05 6.06
N TYR A 117 5.47 -15.65 4.84
CA TYR A 117 6.74 -15.90 4.22
C TYR A 117 7.18 -14.73 3.35
N THR A 118 8.49 -14.70 3.13
CA THR A 118 9.21 -13.72 2.33
C THR A 118 9.87 -14.44 1.19
N GLU A 119 9.77 -13.87 0.02
CA GLU A 119 10.31 -14.44 -1.21
C GLU A 119 11.06 -13.38 -2.00
N CYS A 120 12.10 -13.82 -2.68
CA CYS A 120 12.87 -12.99 -3.57
C CYS A 120 12.86 -13.62 -4.96
N THR A 121 12.61 -12.80 -5.99
CA THR A 121 12.90 -13.16 -7.38
C THR A 121 14.15 -12.42 -7.83
N TRP A 122 15.03 -13.14 -8.51
CA TRP A 122 16.23 -12.58 -9.12
C TRP A 122 15.98 -12.44 -10.62
N THR A 123 15.47 -11.29 -11.04
CA THR A 123 15.49 -10.88 -12.45
C THR A 123 16.84 -10.21 -12.67
N GLY A 124 17.69 -10.79 -13.53
CA GLY A 124 19.05 -10.30 -13.75
C GLY A 124 19.13 -8.77 -13.86
N SER A 125 20.14 -8.19 -13.21
CA SER A 125 20.47 -6.75 -13.08
C SER A 125 19.54 -5.82 -12.29
N ASP A 126 18.33 -6.25 -11.88
CA ASP A 126 17.46 -5.42 -11.03
C ASP A 126 17.48 -5.87 -9.56
N GLN A 127 17.20 -4.93 -8.64
CA GLN A 127 17.13 -5.22 -7.20
C GLN A 127 16.17 -6.40 -6.92
N PRO A 128 16.46 -7.27 -5.94
CA PRO A 128 15.57 -8.38 -5.61
C PRO A 128 14.19 -7.83 -5.24
N ALA A 129 13.17 -8.24 -6.00
CA ALA A 129 11.79 -7.91 -5.65
C ALA A 129 11.38 -8.80 -4.46
N ILE A 130 11.18 -8.15 -3.31
CA ILE A 130 10.73 -8.81 -2.09
C ILE A 130 9.21 -8.85 -2.10
N LYS A 131 8.66 -10.07 -2.07
CA LYS A 131 7.22 -10.31 -1.91
C LYS A 131 6.96 -10.85 -0.51
N TRP A 132 5.72 -10.64 -0.06
CA TRP A 132 5.22 -11.11 1.23
C TRP A 132 3.84 -11.68 1.05
N SER A 133 3.65 -12.89 1.58
CA SER A 133 2.39 -13.62 1.50
C SER A 133 2.10 -14.25 2.86
N TYR A 134 0.83 -14.34 3.24
CA TYR A 134 0.41 -14.94 4.51
C TYR A 134 -0.81 -15.84 4.33
N GLY A 135 -0.87 -16.90 5.16
CA GLY A 135 -1.96 -17.85 5.22
C GLY A 135 -2.25 -18.28 6.66
N VAL A 136 -3.44 -18.79 6.88
CA VAL A 136 -3.86 -19.36 8.18
C VAL A 136 -3.83 -20.88 8.06
N TRP A 137 -3.16 -21.52 9.01
CA TRP A 137 -3.11 -22.97 9.15
C TRP A 137 -4.00 -23.34 10.33
N SER A 138 -5.12 -23.98 10.04
CA SER A 138 -6.08 -24.49 11.02
C SER A 138 -5.93 -25.98 11.23
#